data_AF-G2LJ92-F1
#
_entry.id   AF-G2LJ92-F1
#
_cell.length_a   1.000
_cell.length_b   1.000
_cell.length_c   1.000
_cell.angle_alpha   90.00
_cell.angle_beta   90.00
_cell.angle_gamma   90.00
#
_symmetry.space_group_name_H-M   'P 1'
#
loop_
_entity.id
_entity.type
_entity.pdbx_description
1 polymer ?
#
loop_
_entity_poly.entity_id
_entity_poly.type
_entity_poly.pdbx_seq_one_letter_code
_entity_poly.pdbx_strand_id
1 'polypeptide(L)'
;MEVGCFFAAGSNLLTPDWSLFVTVGVFLLVAYLLNTLVFKPVLAVLDERARLTSGFRQQLEGYDERLAEYEAALRAGRVAAAKLIEERRAEALQRRNELIESAKQSAAAEVAAATQALEAQVAAVKQTLTRDAEYLAASIASTVLGRQIGTPS
;
A
#
# COMPACT_ATOMS: atom_id res chain seq x y z
N MET A 1 11.42 -22.06 -90.01
CA MET A 1 10.73 -20.93 -90.66
C MET A 1 10.89 -19.74 -89.73
N GLU A 2 11.75 -18.81 -90.15
CA GLU A 2 11.99 -17.45 -89.63
C GLU A 2 12.25 -17.24 -88.13
N VAL A 3 13.51 -17.37 -87.71
CA VAL A 3 14.13 -16.38 -86.81
C VAL A 3 15.63 -16.34 -87.10
N GLY A 4 16.00 -15.74 -88.22
CA GLY A 4 17.38 -15.76 -88.73
C GLY A 4 17.76 -14.45 -89.40
N CYS A 5 17.71 -13.33 -88.66
CA CYS A 5 18.40 -12.08 -89.05
C CYS A 5 18.36 -11.00 -87.94
N PHE A 6 18.83 -11.29 -86.72
CA PHE A 6 18.97 -10.24 -85.68
C PHE A 6 20.40 -10.08 -85.16
N PHE A 7 21.36 -10.89 -85.62
CA PHE A 7 22.75 -10.87 -85.12
C PHE A 7 23.80 -10.73 -86.23
N ALA A 8 23.50 -9.95 -87.27
CA ALA A 8 24.46 -9.58 -88.30
C ALA A 8 24.67 -8.06 -88.32
N ALA A 9 25.50 -7.56 -87.39
CA ALA A 9 26.08 -6.22 -87.45
C ALA A 9 27.40 -6.20 -86.67
N GLY A 10 28.40 -6.91 -87.21
CA GLY A 10 29.73 -7.07 -86.63
C GLY A 10 30.83 -6.34 -87.38
N SER A 11 30.59 -5.12 -87.88
CA SER A 11 31.64 -4.33 -88.57
C SER A 11 31.61 -2.81 -88.38
N ASN A 12 30.67 -2.27 -87.58
CA ASN A 12 30.66 -0.87 -87.11
C ASN A 12 30.50 -0.80 -85.58
N LEU A 13 31.23 -1.64 -84.84
CA LEU A 13 31.04 -1.80 -83.40
C LEU A 13 31.66 -0.67 -82.54
N LEU A 14 32.26 0.36 -83.14
CA LEU A 14 33.03 1.42 -82.43
C LEU A 14 32.77 2.85 -82.93
N THR A 15 31.79 3.09 -83.81
CA THR A 15 31.37 4.45 -84.16
C THR A 15 30.16 4.87 -83.32
N PRO A 16 30.22 6.00 -82.61
CA PRO A 16 29.07 6.49 -81.86
C PRO A 16 27.99 6.98 -82.83
N ASP A 17 27.07 6.10 -83.20
CA ASP A 17 25.89 6.43 -84.00
C ASP A 17 24.78 7.01 -83.12
N TRP A 18 23.92 7.86 -83.71
CA TRP A 18 22.76 8.49 -83.05
C TRP A 18 21.82 7.46 -82.38
N SER A 19 21.84 6.22 -82.87
CA SER A 19 21.16 5.07 -82.27
C SER A 19 21.53 4.85 -80.80
N LEU A 20 22.76 5.16 -80.37
CA LEU A 20 23.18 5.04 -78.97
C LEU A 20 22.37 5.95 -78.05
N PHE A 21 22.10 7.19 -78.45
CA PHE A 21 21.27 8.11 -77.67
C PHE A 21 19.83 7.61 -77.55
N VAL A 22 19.29 7.03 -78.63
CA VAL A 22 17.96 6.41 -78.63
C VAL A 22 17.93 5.18 -77.71
N THR A 23 18.93 4.30 -77.79
CA THR A 23 19.05 3.13 -76.92
C THR A 23 19.20 3.51 -75.45
N VAL A 24 20.00 4.53 -75.14
CA VAL A 24 20.14 5.06 -73.77
C VAL A 24 18.82 5.66 -73.28
N GLY A 25 18.09 6.39 -74.13
CA GLY A 25 16.77 6.94 -73.79
C GLY A 25 15.75 5.85 -73.46
N VAL A 26 15.69 4.79 -74.28
CA VAL A 26 14.81 3.64 -74.02
C VAL A 26 15.24 2.90 -72.75
N PHE A 27 16.54 2.69 -72.53
CA PHE A 27 17.06 2.07 -71.31
C PHE A 27 16.69 2.88 -70.06
N LEU A 28 16.87 4.20 -70.08
CA LEU A 28 16.50 5.08 -68.97
C LEU A 28 14.98 5.09 -68.73
N LEU A 29 14.17 5.07 -69.79
CA LEU A 29 12.72 5.00 -69.69
C LEU A 29 12.26 3.68 -69.04
N VAL A 30 12.84 2.55 -69.47
CA VAL A 30 12.56 1.23 -68.87
C VAL A 30 13.06 1.16 -67.43
N ALA A 31 14.26 1.66 -67.15
CA ALA A 31 14.81 1.71 -65.79
C ALA A 31 13.94 2.56 -64.85
N TYR A 32 13.45 3.70 -65.32
CA TYR A 32 12.54 4.56 -64.57
C TYR A 32 11.19 3.87 -64.30
N LEU A 33 10.64 3.21 -65.31
CA LEU A 33 9.38 2.47 -65.19
C LEU A 33 9.53 1.31 -64.20
N LEU A 34 10.62 0.56 -64.28
CA LEU A 34 10.91 -0.57 -63.40
C LEU A 34 11.15 -0.11 -61.95
N ASN A 35 11.87 1.00 -61.76
CA ASN A 35 12.09 1.60 -60.45
C ASN A 35 10.77 1.99 -59.76
N THR A 36 9.85 2.59 -60.52
CA THR A 36 8.56 3.06 -59.99
C THR A 36 7.57 1.92 -59.80
N LEU A 37 7.50 0.98 -60.74
CA LEU A 37 6.47 -0.07 -60.77
C LEU A 37 6.86 -1.36 -60.04
N VAL A 38 8.16 -1.66 -59.87
CA VAL A 38 8.62 -2.94 -59.31
C VAL A 38 9.46 -2.72 -58.05
N PHE A 39 10.51 -1.89 -58.09
CA PHE A 39 11.38 -1.72 -56.93
C PHE A 39 10.64 -1.10 -55.75
N LYS A 40 9.95 0.03 -55.95
CA LYS A 40 9.17 0.68 -54.88
C LYS A 40 8.13 -0.25 -54.22
N PRO A 41 7.25 -0.95 -54.95
CA PRO A 41 6.26 -1.82 -54.30
C PRO A 41 6.90 -3.06 -53.67
N VAL A 42 7.97 -3.63 -54.23
CA VAL A 42 8.66 -4.78 -53.63
C VAL A 42 9.33 -4.40 -52.31
N LEU A 43 10.01 -3.24 -52.26
CA LEU A 43 10.58 -2.72 -51.01
C LEU A 43 9.49 -2.40 -49.98
N ALA A 44 8.36 -1.80 -50.40
CA ALA A 44 7.25 -1.51 -49.50
C ALA A 44 6.65 -2.77 -48.84
N VAL A 45 6.55 -3.88 -49.59
CA VAL A 45 6.07 -5.16 -49.05
C VAL A 45 7.08 -5.79 -48.08
N LEU A 46 8.38 -5.62 -48.34
CA LEU A 46 9.43 -6.08 -47.42
C LEU A 46 9.44 -5.25 -46.13
N ASP A 47 9.29 -3.93 -46.23
CA ASP A 47 9.18 -3.03 -45.07
C ASP A 47 7.92 -3.32 -44.25
N GLU A 48 6.78 -3.60 -44.89
CA GLU A 48 5.56 -3.95 -44.17
C GLU A 48 5.72 -5.27 -43.40
N ARG A 49 6.39 -6.27 -43.99
CA ARG A 49 6.72 -7.54 -43.29
C ARG A 49 7.72 -7.33 -42.14
N ALA A 50 8.73 -6.48 -42.35
CA ALA A 50 9.69 -6.13 -41.31
C ALA A 50 9.02 -5.39 -40.15
N ARG A 51 8.14 -4.43 -40.45
CA ARG A 51 7.37 -3.63 -39.49
C ARG A 51 6.40 -4.47 -38.68
N LEU A 52 5.72 -5.43 -39.30
CA LEU A 52 4.86 -6.37 -38.58
C LEU A 52 5.69 -7.23 -37.61
N THR A 53 6.87 -7.68 -37.99
CA THR A 53 7.71 -8.55 -37.15
C THR A 53 8.43 -7.78 -36.02
N SER A 54 8.87 -6.55 -36.27
CA SER A 54 9.52 -5.70 -35.26
C SER A 54 8.51 -5.03 -34.32
N GLY A 55 7.34 -4.66 -34.83
CA GLY A 55 6.27 -4.01 -34.06
C GLY A 55 5.74 -4.87 -32.92
N PHE A 56 5.77 -6.21 -33.05
CA PHE A 56 5.39 -7.11 -31.96
C PHE A 56 6.42 -7.16 -30.83
N ARG A 57 7.73 -7.08 -31.11
CA ARG A 57 8.76 -7.09 -30.06
C ARG A 57 8.69 -5.85 -29.17
N GLN A 58 8.54 -4.67 -29.78
CA GLN A 58 8.48 -3.41 -29.04
C GLN A 58 7.18 -3.25 -28.24
N GLN A 59 6.09 -3.88 -28.70
CA GLN A 59 4.85 -3.93 -27.93
C GLN A 59 4.97 -4.87 -26.73
N LEU A 60 5.60 -6.04 -26.88
CA LEU A 60 5.78 -7.02 -25.80
C LEU A 60 6.62 -6.45 -24.64
N GLU A 61 7.73 -5.76 -24.93
CA GLU A 61 8.55 -5.13 -23.88
C GLU A 61 7.77 -4.09 -23.07
N GLY A 62 6.92 -3.30 -23.73
CA GLY A 62 6.07 -2.31 -23.05
C GLY A 62 4.95 -2.92 -22.20
N TYR A 63 4.53 -4.15 -22.47
CA TYR A 63 3.54 -4.86 -21.63
C TYR A 63 4.18 -5.46 -20.38
N ASP A 64 5.37 -6.04 -20.49
CA ASP A 64 6.08 -6.63 -19.34
C ASP A 64 6.48 -5.56 -18.32
N GLU A 65 6.95 -4.39 -18.76
CA GLU A 65 7.31 -3.29 -17.88
C GLU A 65 6.08 -2.74 -17.12
N ARG A 66 4.96 -2.59 -17.81
CA ARG A 66 3.69 -2.17 -17.19
C ARG A 66 3.15 -3.21 -16.20
N LEU A 67 3.29 -4.50 -16.49
CA LEU A 67 2.91 -5.57 -15.57
C LEU A 67 3.78 -5.55 -14.32
N ALA A 68 5.10 -5.39 -14.48
CA ALA A 68 6.03 -5.30 -13.36
C ALA A 68 5.75 -4.09 -12.46
N GLU A 69 5.44 -2.93 -13.04
CA GLU A 69 5.01 -1.74 -12.29
C GLU A 69 3.71 -1.98 -11.52
N TYR A 70 2.73 -2.63 -12.16
CA TYR A 70 1.44 -2.94 -11.54
C TYR A 70 1.59 -3.92 -10.37
N GLU A 71 2.41 -4.97 -10.55
CA GLU A 71 2.74 -5.92 -9.48
C GLU A 71 3.52 -5.26 -8.34
N ALA A 72 4.44 -4.34 -8.65
CA ALA A 72 5.17 -3.57 -7.65
C ALA A 72 4.22 -2.68 -6.84
N ALA A 73 3.30 -1.98 -7.50
CA ALA A 73 2.27 -1.16 -6.86
C ALA A 73 1.34 -2.00 -5.97
N LEU A 74 0.92 -3.18 -6.42
CA LEU A 74 0.11 -4.11 -5.61
C LEU A 74 0.87 -4.60 -4.37
N ARG A 75 2.14 -4.98 -4.52
CA ARG A 75 2.98 -5.40 -3.40
C ARG A 75 3.18 -4.28 -2.40
N ALA A 76 3.48 -3.07 -2.88
CA ALA A 76 3.62 -1.88 -2.03
C ALA A 76 2.32 -1.59 -1.26
N GLY A 77 1.17 -1.66 -1.93
CA GLY A 77 -0.15 -1.50 -1.32
C GLY A 77 -0.43 -2.54 -0.23
N ARG A 78 -0.13 -3.81 -0.46
CA ARG A 78 -0.27 -4.89 0.54
C ARG A 78 0.62 -4.66 1.75
N VAL A 79 1.88 -4.27 1.54
CA VAL A 79 2.81 -3.98 2.64
C VAL A 79 2.33 -2.77 3.45
N ALA A 80 1.87 -1.70 2.78
CA ALA A 80 1.33 -0.53 3.46
C ALA A 80 0.07 -0.85 4.27
N ALA A 81 -0.84 -1.64 3.72
CA ALA A 81 -2.05 -2.09 4.42
C ALA A 81 -1.70 -2.95 5.65
N ALA A 82 -0.77 -3.90 5.50
CA ALA A 82 -0.32 -4.74 6.62
C ALA A 82 0.32 -3.90 7.73
N LYS A 83 1.19 -2.95 7.38
CA LYS A 83 1.78 -2.01 8.35
C LYS A 83 0.72 -1.19 9.08
N LEU A 84 -0.24 -0.63 8.35
CA LEU A 84 -1.32 0.15 8.95
C LEU A 84 -2.15 -0.69 9.94
N ILE A 85 -2.47 -1.94 9.59
CA ILE A 85 -3.21 -2.84 10.47
C ILE A 85 -2.41 -3.12 11.75
N GLU A 86 -1.11 -3.42 11.63
CA GLU A 86 -0.25 -3.68 12.78
C GLU A 86 -0.09 -2.45 13.67
N GLU A 87 0.11 -1.26 13.10
CA GLU A 87 0.17 0.00 13.84
C GLU A 87 -1.12 0.28 14.60
N ARG A 88 -2.28 0.13 13.94
CA ARG A 88 -3.59 0.31 14.60
C ARG A 88 -3.83 -0.72 15.69
N ARG A 89 -3.40 -1.96 15.49
CA ARG A 89 -3.50 -3.02 16.49
C ARG A 89 -2.62 -2.73 17.70
N ALA A 90 -1.39 -2.28 17.48
CA ALA A 90 -0.47 -1.89 18.54
C ALA A 90 -1.02 -0.70 19.35
N GLU A 91 -1.52 0.33 18.66
CA GLU A 91 -2.16 1.51 19.28
C GLU A 91 -3.38 1.11 20.13
N ALA A 92 -4.23 0.21 19.60
CA ALA A 92 -5.40 -0.29 20.33
C ALA A 92 -5.01 -1.11 21.57
N LEU A 93 -3.97 -1.95 21.46
CA LEU A 93 -3.46 -2.73 22.59
C LEU A 93 -2.84 -1.84 23.67
N GLN A 94 -2.08 -0.81 23.29
CA GLN A 94 -1.52 0.17 24.22
C GLN A 94 -2.64 0.91 24.95
N ARG A 95 -3.61 1.50 24.24
CA ARG A 95 -4.75 2.17 24.87
C ARG A 95 -5.54 1.26 25.80
N ARG A 96 -5.79 0.01 25.38
CA ARG A 96 -6.47 -0.98 26.23
C ARG A 96 -5.70 -1.23 27.52
N ASN A 97 -4.39 -1.41 27.44
CA ASN A 97 -3.55 -1.64 28.62
C ASN A 97 -3.53 -0.41 29.53
N GLU A 98 -3.41 0.79 28.97
CA GLU A 98 -3.49 2.05 29.74
C GLU A 98 -4.82 2.20 30.47
N LEU A 99 -5.95 1.92 29.80
CA LEU A 99 -7.28 1.94 30.40
C LEU A 99 -7.42 0.91 31.53
N ILE A 100 -6.93 -0.32 31.32
CA ILE A 100 -6.96 -1.37 32.35
C ILE A 100 -6.10 -0.96 33.55
N GLU A 101 -4.91 -0.42 33.30
CA GLU A 101 -4.00 -0.02 34.37
C GLU A 101 -4.55 1.17 35.16
N SER A 102 -5.10 2.18 34.49
CA SER A 102 -5.80 3.29 35.13
C SER A 102 -6.99 2.81 35.95
N ALA A 103 -7.82 1.91 35.41
CA ALA A 103 -8.96 1.36 36.15
C ALA A 103 -8.52 0.57 37.39
N LYS A 104 -7.43 -0.21 37.29
CA LYS A 104 -6.84 -0.91 38.44
C LYS A 104 -6.31 0.06 39.50
N GLN A 105 -5.62 1.11 39.08
CA GLN A 105 -5.11 2.13 40.00
C GLN A 105 -6.25 2.86 40.72
N SER A 106 -7.30 3.27 40.00
CA SER A 106 -8.49 3.87 40.60
C SER A 106 -9.18 2.93 41.58
N ALA A 107 -9.38 1.66 41.20
CA ALA A 107 -9.97 0.66 42.09
C ALA A 107 -9.11 0.42 43.35
N ALA A 108 -7.78 0.34 43.21
CA ALA A 108 -6.88 0.20 44.34
C ALA A 108 -6.92 1.43 45.26
N ALA A 109 -7.00 2.64 44.69
CA ALA A 109 -7.14 3.88 45.45
C ALA A 109 -8.48 3.94 46.19
N GLU A 110 -9.59 3.54 45.56
CA GLU A 110 -10.90 3.47 46.21
C GLU A 110 -10.93 2.47 47.36
N VAL A 111 -10.33 1.28 47.18
CA VAL A 111 -10.22 0.29 48.25
C VAL A 111 -9.38 0.83 49.41
N ALA A 112 -8.25 1.47 49.14
CA ALA A 112 -7.40 2.06 50.18
C ALA A 112 -8.10 3.21 50.92
N ALA A 113 -8.87 4.05 50.22
CA ALA A 113 -9.67 5.10 50.83
C ALA A 113 -10.80 4.51 51.70
N ALA A 114 -11.47 3.46 51.21
CA ALA A 114 -12.52 2.77 51.94
C ALA A 114 -11.99 2.10 53.22
N THR A 115 -10.82 1.45 53.16
CA THR A 115 -10.20 0.84 54.35
C THR A 115 -9.80 1.89 55.39
N GLN A 116 -9.19 3.00 54.97
CA GLN A 116 -8.90 4.11 55.89
C GLN A 116 -10.16 4.70 56.54
N ALA A 117 -11.22 4.91 55.75
CA ALA A 117 -12.49 5.39 56.26
C ALA A 117 -13.13 4.39 57.25
N LEU A 118 -12.98 3.08 57.00
CA LEU A 118 -13.48 2.04 57.90
C LEU A 118 -12.70 2.03 59.21
N GLU A 119 -11.37 2.11 59.16
CA GLU A 119 -10.50 2.18 60.34
C GLU A 119 -10.84 3.40 61.20
N ALA A 120 -11.03 4.56 60.58
CA ALA A 120 -11.44 5.79 61.26
C ALA A 120 -12.81 5.64 61.93
N GLN A 121 -13.79 5.05 61.23
CA GLN A 121 -15.12 4.77 61.80
C GLN A 121 -15.05 3.78 62.96
N VAL A 122 -14.28 2.70 62.84
CA VAL A 122 -14.09 1.72 63.92
C VAL A 122 -13.43 2.37 65.13
N ALA A 123 -12.44 3.23 64.94
CA ALA A 123 -11.80 3.97 66.03
C ALA A 123 -12.80 4.90 66.74
N ALA A 124 -13.60 5.66 65.98
CA ALA A 124 -14.63 6.54 66.54
C ALA A 124 -15.69 5.76 67.32
N VAL A 125 -16.18 4.65 66.76
CA VAL A 125 -17.19 3.77 67.39
C VAL A 125 -16.66 3.12 68.67
N LYS A 126 -15.40 2.69 68.71
CA LYS A 126 -14.78 2.17 69.94
C LYS A 126 -14.73 3.24 71.04
N GLN A 127 -14.43 4.48 70.67
CA GLN A 127 -14.36 5.59 71.61
C GLN A 127 -15.73 5.92 72.19
N THR A 128 -16.78 5.94 71.37
CA THR A 128 -18.16 6.14 71.83
C THR A 128 -18.65 4.96 72.67
N LEU A 129 -18.41 3.71 72.25
CA LEU A 129 -18.79 2.53 73.04
C LEU A 129 -18.16 2.53 74.44
N THR A 130 -16.90 2.92 74.55
CA THR A 130 -16.21 2.99 75.85
C THR A 130 -16.87 4.02 76.76
N ARG A 131 -17.19 5.20 76.20
CA ARG A 131 -17.87 6.28 76.92
C ARG A 131 -19.30 5.90 77.34
N ASP A 132 -20.03 5.23 76.46
CA ASP A 132 -21.38 4.74 76.73
C ASP A 132 -21.37 3.61 77.78
N ALA A 133 -20.36 2.73 77.73
CA ALA A 133 -20.16 1.68 78.73
C ALA A 133 -19.84 2.26 80.13
N GLU A 134 -19.00 3.30 80.21
CA GLU A 134 -18.74 4.01 81.47
C GLU A 134 -20.01 4.67 82.04
N TYR A 135 -20.81 5.31 81.17
CA TYR A 135 -22.07 5.92 81.58
C TYR A 135 -23.09 4.89 82.06
N LEU A 136 -23.23 3.76 81.35
CA LEU A 136 -24.08 2.64 81.75
C LEU A 136 -23.61 2.03 83.07
N ALA A 137 -22.30 1.83 83.26
CA ALA A 137 -21.74 1.31 84.50
C ALA A 137 -22.01 2.26 85.69
N ALA A 138 -21.87 3.57 85.51
CA ALA A 138 -22.21 4.57 86.52
C ALA A 138 -23.70 4.57 86.86
N SER A 139 -24.58 4.44 85.85
CA SER A 139 -26.03 4.36 86.02
C SER A 139 -26.44 3.08 86.79
N ILE A 140 -25.89 1.92 86.41
CA ILE A 140 -26.12 0.65 87.11
C ILE A 140 -25.59 0.72 88.54
N ALA A 141 -24.39 1.25 88.76
CA ALA A 141 -23.83 1.43 90.10
C ALA A 141 -24.74 2.31 90.97
N SER A 142 -25.25 3.42 90.45
CA SER A 142 -26.18 4.29 91.17
C SER A 142 -27.50 3.59 91.53
N THR A 143 -28.00 2.71 90.65
CA THR A 143 -29.25 1.95 90.85
C THR A 143 -29.05 0.81 91.85
N VAL A 144 -27.93 0.08 91.79
CA VAL A 144 -27.60 -1.05 92.67
C VAL A 144 -27.17 -0.58 94.07
N LEU A 145 -26.49 0.57 94.19
CA LEU A 145 -26.13 1.16 95.49
C LEU A 145 -27.31 1.81 96.23
N GLY A 146 -28.51 1.83 95.62
CA GLY A 146 -29.77 2.12 96.32
C GLY A 146 -29.80 3.49 97.01
N ARG A 147 -28.99 4.45 96.55
CA ARG A 147 -28.93 5.78 97.16
C ARG A 147 -28.86 6.82 96.08
N GLN A 148 -29.93 7.62 96.02
CA GLN A 148 -29.81 9.02 95.66
C GLN A 148 -28.56 9.55 96.36
N ILE A 149 -27.54 9.90 95.58
CA ILE A 149 -26.57 10.88 96.03
C ILE A 149 -27.38 12.13 96.33
N GLY A 150 -27.69 12.33 97.61
CA GLY A 150 -28.11 13.62 98.08
C GLY A 150 -27.03 14.59 97.68
N THR A 151 -27.40 15.58 96.87
CA THR A 151 -26.90 16.93 97.13
C THR A 151 -27.15 17.20 98.62
N PRO A 152 -26.15 17.70 99.36
CA PRO A 152 -26.07 19.14 99.45
C PRO A 152 -24.64 19.72 99.55
N SER A 153 -24.57 21.03 99.25
CA SER A 153 -23.44 21.99 99.20
C SER A 153 -22.47 21.86 98.03
#